data_AF-A0A2S2DX40-F1
#
_entry.id   AF-A0A2S2DX40-F1
#
_cell.length_a   1.000
_cell.length_b   1.000
_cell.length_c   1.000
_cell.angle_alpha   90.00
_cell.angle_beta   90.00
_cell.angle_gamma   90.00
#
_symmetry.space_group_name_H-M   'P 1'
#
loop_
_entity.id
_entity.type
_entity.pdbx_description
1 polymer ?
#
loop_
_entity_poly.entity_id
_entity_poly.type
_entity_poly.pdbx_seq_one_letter_code
_entity_poly.pdbx_strand_id
1 'polypeptide(L)'
;MSFIQEVLTYGNEIVQHALNAMNGCEGNYQQALLLLLLMPKVPSNKLNKEMTDKFFDEFPALKSIPPAKTVVEFILEDNFKDEIYNDTSDMSRWNKLTQLKQNMLDYYTHNVCESNQGGQFHEFHTKFYQMSLQLKRLRLVIQPEFHVIKNVHPVSKIPYLSVRGFWLDDNDKKVKVFTKSLGREDSYVDGKNDREMLMDASKQIQEMSFAKYQELYS
;
A
#
# COMPACT_ATOMS: atom_id res chain seq x y z
N MET A 1 -20.52 9.89 -19.02
CA MET A 1 -20.97 9.34 -17.72
C MET A 1 -20.13 9.99 -16.63
N SER A 2 -20.77 10.47 -15.56
CA SER A 2 -20.17 11.41 -14.60
C SER A 2 -19.25 10.69 -13.60
N PHE A 3 -18.08 11.31 -13.34
CA PHE A 3 -17.06 10.98 -12.32
C PHE A 3 -17.64 10.81 -10.89
N ILE A 4 -18.85 11.32 -10.66
CA ILE A 4 -19.60 11.16 -9.41
C ILE A 4 -20.14 9.72 -9.25
N GLN A 5 -20.44 9.00 -10.34
CA GLN A 5 -21.09 7.68 -10.27
C GLN A 5 -20.11 6.53 -9.95
N GLU A 6 -18.83 6.66 -10.31
CA GLU A 6 -17.77 5.67 -10.00
C GLU A 6 -17.13 5.89 -8.61
N VAL A 7 -17.05 7.14 -8.14
CA VAL A 7 -16.61 7.47 -6.76
C VAL A 7 -17.66 7.03 -5.73
N LEU A 8 -18.94 7.05 -6.12
CA LEU A 8 -20.07 6.61 -5.28
C LEU A 8 -20.20 5.08 -5.14
N THR A 9 -19.62 4.27 -6.03
CA THR A 9 -19.88 2.81 -6.03
C THR A 9 -18.93 2.02 -5.14
N TYR A 10 -17.64 2.38 -5.03
CA TYR A 10 -16.68 1.60 -4.22
C TYR A 10 -16.35 2.23 -2.85
N GLY A 11 -16.28 3.56 -2.77
CA GLY A 11 -15.98 4.26 -1.51
C GLY A 11 -17.21 4.47 -0.63
N ASN A 12 -18.37 4.71 -1.23
CA ASN A 12 -19.58 5.10 -0.50
C ASN A 12 -20.37 3.91 0.06
N GLU A 13 -20.33 2.74 -0.57
CA GLU A 13 -20.98 1.53 -0.04
C GLU A 13 -20.26 1.04 1.23
N ILE A 14 -18.92 1.02 1.23
CA ILE A 14 -18.10 0.71 2.40
C ILE A 14 -18.40 1.73 3.53
N VAL A 15 -18.44 3.02 3.21
CA VAL A 15 -18.74 4.09 4.18
C VAL A 15 -20.15 4.03 4.75
N GLN A 16 -21.16 3.69 3.93
CA GLN A 16 -22.56 3.65 4.36
C GLN A 16 -22.95 2.38 5.11
N HIS A 17 -22.16 1.31 4.97
CA HIS A 17 -22.35 0.07 5.71
C HIS A 17 -21.67 0.09 7.08
N ALA A 18 -20.56 0.82 7.23
CA ALA A 18 -19.89 1.03 8.53
C ALA A 18 -20.80 1.74 9.56
N LEU A 19 -21.87 2.41 9.10
CA LEU A 19 -22.95 2.98 9.91
C LEU A 19 -23.78 1.95 10.69
N ASN A 20 -23.84 0.68 10.27
CA ASN A 20 -24.63 -0.36 10.95
C ASN A 20 -23.81 -1.16 11.98
N ALA A 21 -22.52 -0.87 12.08
CA ALA A 21 -21.50 -1.64 12.78
C ALA A 21 -21.31 -1.35 14.27
N MET A 22 -21.85 -0.24 14.76
CA MET A 22 -21.29 0.48 15.91
C MET A 22 -21.60 -0.15 17.28
N ASN A 23 -21.25 -1.42 17.51
CA ASN A 23 -21.27 -2.04 18.85
C ASN A 23 -20.14 -3.09 19.03
N GLY A 24 -19.05 -2.66 19.67
CA GLY A 24 -18.32 -3.45 20.69
C GLY A 24 -16.99 -4.10 20.30
N CYS A 25 -15.99 -3.89 21.18
CA CYS A 25 -14.77 -4.69 21.53
C CYS A 25 -13.40 -3.96 21.51
N GLU A 26 -12.55 -4.27 22.51
CA GLU A 26 -11.20 -3.74 22.83
C GLU A 26 -10.06 -4.80 22.64
N GLY A 27 -8.81 -4.41 22.29
CA GLY A 27 -7.61 -5.30 22.26
C GLY A 27 -6.33 -4.70 21.62
N ASN A 28 -5.10 -5.22 21.91
CA ASN A 28 -3.76 -4.65 21.57
C ASN A 28 -2.77 -5.68 20.93
N TYR A 29 -1.96 -5.30 19.91
CA TYR A 29 -1.50 -6.19 18.81
C TYR A 29 -0.02 -6.15 18.35
N GLN A 30 0.83 -5.30 18.93
CA GLN A 30 2.09 -4.91 18.26
C GLN A 30 3.12 -6.04 18.00
N GLN A 31 3.13 -7.11 18.81
CA GLN A 31 4.16 -8.15 18.73
C GLN A 31 3.81 -9.32 17.79
N ALA A 32 2.52 -9.62 17.62
CA ALA A 32 2.06 -10.72 16.77
C ALA A 32 2.13 -10.37 15.27
N LEU A 33 1.84 -9.11 14.92
CA LEU A 33 1.85 -8.60 13.54
C LEU A 33 3.27 -8.66 12.94
N LEU A 34 4.27 -8.28 13.75
CA LEU A 34 5.68 -8.29 13.37
C LEU A 34 6.19 -9.73 13.12
N LEU A 35 5.85 -10.68 14.01
CA LEU A 35 6.26 -12.09 13.87
C LEU A 35 5.63 -12.78 12.66
N LEU A 36 4.41 -12.40 12.28
CA LEU A 36 3.72 -12.98 11.13
C LEU A 36 4.29 -12.45 9.81
N LEU A 37 4.48 -11.13 9.68
CA LEU A 37 5.07 -10.50 8.49
C LEU A 37 6.51 -10.97 8.21
N LEU A 38 7.22 -11.43 9.23
CA LEU A 38 8.60 -11.90 9.14
C LEU A 38 8.74 -13.41 8.83
N MET A 39 7.66 -14.17 8.63
CA MET A 39 7.75 -15.61 8.30
C MET A 39 7.94 -15.84 6.78
N PRO A 40 9.14 -16.27 6.31
CA PRO A 40 9.50 -16.26 4.90
C PRO A 40 9.09 -17.54 4.14
N LYS A 41 8.08 -18.28 4.61
CA LYS A 41 7.78 -19.64 4.07
C LYS A 41 6.31 -19.94 3.79
N VAL A 42 5.41 -18.98 4.01
CA VAL A 42 3.99 -19.14 3.73
C VAL A 42 3.67 -18.27 2.52
N PRO A 43 2.98 -18.78 1.47
CA PRO A 43 2.55 -17.93 0.36
C PRO A 43 1.82 -16.71 0.93
N SER A 44 2.19 -15.52 0.46
CA SER A 44 1.81 -14.22 1.00
C SER A 44 0.30 -14.07 1.24
N ASN A 45 -0.52 -14.58 0.32
CA ASN A 45 -1.98 -14.62 0.45
C ASN A 45 -2.48 -15.49 1.61
N LYS A 46 -1.79 -16.59 1.93
CA LYS A 46 -2.17 -17.45 3.05
C LYS A 46 -1.82 -16.79 4.39
N LEU A 47 -0.68 -16.10 4.48
CA LEU A 47 -0.31 -15.34 5.68
C LEU A 47 -1.26 -14.16 5.94
N ASN A 48 -1.54 -13.35 4.92
CA ASN A 48 -2.45 -12.21 5.07
C ASN A 48 -3.86 -12.67 5.43
N LYS A 49 -4.32 -13.78 4.83
CA LYS A 49 -5.59 -14.41 5.18
C LYS A 49 -5.61 -14.95 6.61
N GLU A 50 -4.53 -15.60 7.06
CA GLU A 50 -4.38 -16.03 8.45
C GLU A 50 -4.41 -14.84 9.43
N MET A 51 -3.86 -13.68 9.06
CA MET A 51 -3.94 -12.46 9.87
C MET A 51 -5.36 -11.90 9.92
N THR A 52 -6.05 -11.85 8.78
CA THR A 52 -7.46 -11.45 8.71
C THR A 52 -8.34 -12.39 9.53
N ASP A 53 -8.14 -13.70 9.41
CA ASP A 53 -8.90 -14.71 10.15
C ASP A 53 -8.66 -14.56 11.67
N LYS A 54 -7.40 -14.41 12.11
CA LYS A 54 -7.06 -14.15 13.53
C LYS A 54 -7.71 -12.86 14.05
N PHE A 55 -7.73 -11.79 13.26
CA PHE A 55 -8.39 -10.55 13.65
C PHE A 55 -9.89 -10.77 13.91
N PHE A 56 -10.58 -11.53 13.05
CA PHE A 56 -11.99 -11.82 13.23
C PHE A 56 -12.30 -12.87 14.30
N ASP A 57 -11.34 -13.73 14.65
CA ASP A 57 -11.48 -14.64 15.79
C ASP A 57 -11.43 -13.87 17.11
N GLU A 58 -10.63 -12.80 17.19
CA GLU A 58 -10.56 -11.92 18.35
C GLU A 58 -11.72 -10.91 18.42
N PHE A 59 -12.19 -10.46 17.26
CA PHE A 59 -13.36 -9.58 17.13
C PHE A 59 -14.49 -10.24 16.34
N PRO A 60 -15.13 -11.30 16.89
CA PRO A 60 -16.19 -12.02 16.18
C PRO A 60 -17.40 -11.12 15.89
N ALA A 61 -17.61 -10.07 16.70
CA ALA A 61 -18.63 -9.05 16.48
C ALA A 61 -18.45 -8.33 15.14
N LEU A 62 -17.20 -8.05 14.72
CA LEU A 62 -16.89 -7.36 13.47
C LEU A 62 -17.08 -8.25 12.23
N LYS A 63 -17.07 -9.58 12.39
CA LYS A 63 -17.21 -10.52 11.26
C LYS A 63 -18.58 -10.43 10.58
N SER A 64 -19.62 -10.14 11.35
CA SER A 64 -21.00 -10.01 10.87
C SER A 64 -21.35 -8.59 10.44
N ILE A 65 -20.43 -7.64 10.59
CA ILE A 65 -20.61 -6.23 10.33
C ILE A 65 -20.05 -5.90 8.93
N PRO A 66 -20.90 -5.57 7.94
CA PRO A 66 -20.43 -4.97 6.70
C PRO A 66 -20.01 -3.52 6.97
N PRO A 67 -18.91 -3.00 6.41
CA PRO A 67 -17.91 -3.63 5.54
C PRO A 67 -16.64 -4.05 6.31
N ALA A 68 -16.71 -4.34 7.61
CA ALA A 68 -15.51 -4.49 8.45
C ALA A 68 -14.52 -5.50 7.88
N LYS A 69 -15.04 -6.59 7.29
CA LYS A 69 -14.26 -7.54 6.49
C LYS A 69 -13.43 -6.88 5.39
N THR A 70 -14.07 -6.11 4.50
CA THR A 70 -13.40 -5.42 3.38
C THR A 70 -12.38 -4.39 3.86
N VAL A 71 -12.65 -3.70 4.97
CA VAL A 71 -11.72 -2.72 5.54
C VAL A 71 -10.47 -3.41 6.12
N VAL A 72 -10.66 -4.49 6.88
CA VAL A 72 -9.57 -5.26 7.47
C VAL A 72 -8.75 -5.96 6.39
N GLU A 73 -9.40 -6.55 5.38
CA GLU A 73 -8.74 -7.10 4.19
C GLU A 73 -7.93 -6.00 3.49
N PHE A 74 -8.47 -4.80 3.28
CA PHE A 74 -7.73 -3.69 2.69
C PHE A 74 -6.47 -3.30 3.50
N ILE A 75 -6.56 -3.28 4.84
CA ILE A 75 -5.43 -2.93 5.71
C ILE A 75 -4.38 -4.04 5.68
N LEU A 76 -4.79 -5.31 5.77
CA LEU A 76 -3.89 -6.43 5.97
C LEU A 76 -3.34 -7.02 4.66
N GLU A 77 -4.16 -7.09 3.61
CA GLU A 77 -3.79 -7.71 2.34
C GLU A 77 -3.05 -6.72 1.42
N ASP A 78 -1.74 -6.87 1.32
CA ASP A 78 -0.91 -6.01 0.47
C ASP A 78 -0.90 -6.41 -1.00
N ASN A 79 -1.16 -7.68 -1.29
CA ASN A 79 -1.13 -8.25 -2.65
C ASN A 79 0.22 -8.00 -3.38
N PHE A 80 1.34 -8.00 -2.65
CA PHE A 80 2.66 -7.96 -3.28
C PHE A 80 2.97 -9.29 -3.96
N LYS A 81 3.89 -9.27 -4.94
CA LYS A 81 4.45 -10.48 -5.53
C LYS A 81 5.29 -11.22 -4.48
N ASP A 82 5.30 -12.55 -4.54
CA ASP A 82 6.04 -13.39 -3.58
C ASP A 82 7.54 -13.06 -3.53
N GLU A 83 8.12 -12.62 -4.65
CA GLU A 83 9.51 -12.16 -4.74
C GLU A 83 9.83 -11.00 -3.79
N ILE A 84 8.86 -10.12 -3.53
CA ILE A 84 9.02 -8.95 -2.65
C ILE A 84 9.14 -9.38 -1.18
N TYR A 85 8.42 -10.42 -0.77
CA TYR A 85 8.48 -10.93 0.61
C TYR A 85 9.80 -11.66 0.93
N ASN A 86 10.49 -12.13 -0.10
CA ASN A 86 11.81 -12.75 0.06
C ASN A 86 12.94 -11.73 0.14
N ASP A 87 12.67 -10.46 -0.17
CA ASP A 87 13.63 -9.37 -0.07
C ASP A 87 13.61 -8.74 1.33
N THR A 88 14.49 -9.24 2.20
CA THR A 88 14.68 -8.74 3.56
C THR A 88 15.71 -7.61 3.65
N SER A 89 16.18 -7.09 2.51
CA SER A 89 17.27 -6.10 2.50
C SER A 89 16.91 -4.76 3.14
N ASP A 90 15.62 -4.41 3.22
CA ASP A 90 15.14 -3.17 3.84
C ASP A 90 14.02 -3.39 4.87
N MET A 91 14.43 -3.85 6.05
CA MET A 91 13.55 -4.02 7.22
C MET A 91 12.88 -2.71 7.67
N SER A 92 13.44 -1.53 7.34
CA SER A 92 12.92 -0.26 7.81
C SER A 92 11.55 0.06 7.19
N ARG A 93 11.35 -0.29 5.92
CA ARG A 93 10.07 -0.11 5.21
C ARG A 93 9.00 -1.07 5.71
N TRP A 94 9.38 -2.32 5.96
CA TRP A 94 8.49 -3.34 6.53
C TRP A 94 8.03 -2.96 7.94
N ASN A 95 8.92 -2.44 8.77
CA ASN A 95 8.55 -1.93 10.10
C ASN A 95 7.56 -0.77 10.02
N LYS A 96 7.78 0.19 9.11
CA LYS A 96 6.84 1.29 8.86
C LYS A 96 5.48 0.78 8.37
N LEU A 97 5.46 -0.22 7.48
CA LEU A 97 4.21 -0.81 6.99
C LEU A 97 3.43 -1.48 8.12
N THR A 98 4.12 -2.29 8.92
CA THR A 98 3.56 -2.97 10.09
C THR A 98 2.96 -1.97 11.07
N GLN A 99 3.72 -0.94 11.42
CA GLN A 99 3.29 0.10 12.35
C GLN A 99 2.07 0.87 11.81
N LEU A 100 2.06 1.23 10.52
CA LEU A 100 0.94 1.94 9.91
C LEU A 100 -0.33 1.08 9.91
N LYS A 101 -0.23 -0.20 9.52
CA LYS A 101 -1.36 -1.14 9.56
C LYS A 101 -1.90 -1.27 10.98
N GLN A 102 -1.02 -1.40 11.96
CA GLN A 102 -1.43 -1.48 13.35
C GLN A 102 -2.18 -0.24 13.80
N ASN A 103 -1.61 0.94 13.55
CA ASN A 103 -2.26 2.20 13.88
C ASN A 103 -3.62 2.34 13.18
N MET A 104 -3.76 1.86 11.94
CA MET A 104 -5.04 1.85 11.22
C MET A 104 -6.05 0.90 11.85
N LEU A 105 -5.63 -0.30 12.25
CA LEU A 105 -6.51 -1.25 12.95
C LEU A 105 -6.95 -0.69 14.30
N ASP A 106 -6.03 -0.18 15.11
CA ASP A 106 -6.34 0.43 16.41
C ASP A 106 -7.28 1.63 16.25
N TYR A 107 -7.04 2.47 15.24
CA TYR A 107 -7.92 3.60 14.94
C TYR A 107 -9.30 3.14 14.49
N TYR A 108 -9.37 2.09 13.65
CA TYR A 108 -10.63 1.53 13.18
C TYR A 108 -11.42 0.90 14.32
N THR A 109 -10.80 0.03 15.12
CA THR A 109 -11.45 -0.62 16.27
C THR A 109 -11.88 0.40 17.31
N HIS A 110 -11.03 1.33 17.73
CA HIS A 110 -11.41 2.34 18.72
C HIS A 110 -12.65 3.15 18.28
N ASN A 111 -12.71 3.56 17.01
CA ASN A 111 -13.82 4.40 16.54
C ASN A 111 -15.09 3.60 16.21
N VAL A 112 -14.96 2.37 15.71
CA VAL A 112 -16.11 1.52 15.34
C VAL A 112 -16.66 0.73 16.53
N CYS A 113 -15.79 0.33 17.46
CA CYS A 113 -16.12 -0.54 18.58
C CYS A 113 -16.38 0.23 19.90
N GLU A 114 -15.67 1.33 20.17
CA GLU A 114 -15.67 2.01 21.47
C GLU A 114 -16.43 3.36 21.45
N SER A 115 -16.67 3.96 20.27
CA SER A 115 -17.31 5.28 20.20
C SER A 115 -18.84 5.22 20.03
N ASN A 116 -19.59 5.57 21.08
CA ASN A 116 -21.05 5.71 21.10
C ASN A 116 -21.53 7.13 20.72
N GLN A 117 -20.66 7.98 20.18
CA GLN A 117 -20.94 9.40 19.95
C GLN A 117 -20.81 9.75 18.47
N GLY A 118 -21.95 9.79 17.77
CA GLY A 118 -22.08 10.12 16.34
C GLY A 118 -21.65 11.54 15.92
N GLY A 119 -20.86 12.26 16.74
CA GLY A 119 -20.39 13.63 16.49
C GLY A 119 -19.03 13.75 15.79
N GLN A 120 -18.20 12.69 15.75
CA GLN A 120 -16.84 12.73 15.17
C GLN A 120 -16.71 12.04 13.80
N PHE A 121 -17.84 11.75 13.15
CA PHE A 121 -17.89 10.97 11.91
C PHE A 121 -17.03 11.57 10.78
N HIS A 122 -17.12 12.88 10.55
CA HIS A 122 -16.32 13.54 9.51
C HIS A 122 -14.81 13.50 9.80
N GLU A 123 -14.43 13.65 11.07
CA GLU A 123 -13.03 13.58 11.51
C GLU A 123 -12.48 12.16 11.33
N PHE A 124 -13.29 11.15 11.67
CA PHE A 124 -12.99 9.74 11.41
C PHE A 124 -12.72 9.48 9.93
N HIS A 125 -13.63 9.88 9.05
CA HIS A 125 -13.48 9.66 7.61
C HIS A 125 -12.26 10.36 7.04
N THR A 126 -12.04 11.60 7.43
CA THR A 126 -10.91 12.39 6.94
C THR A 126 -9.59 11.74 7.35
N LYS A 127 -9.46 11.36 8.62
CA LYS A 127 -8.25 10.72 9.13
C LYS A 127 -8.05 9.31 8.57
N PHE A 128 -9.10 8.51 8.48
CA PHE A 128 -9.01 7.16 7.90
C PHE A 128 -8.63 7.20 6.41
N TYR A 129 -9.18 8.16 5.65
CA TYR A 129 -8.79 8.40 4.26
C TYR A 129 -7.30 8.79 4.15
N GLN A 130 -6.82 9.70 4.99
CA GLN A 130 -5.41 10.09 5.04
C GLN A 130 -4.50 8.88 5.32
N MET A 131 -4.86 8.03 6.29
CA MET A 131 -4.11 6.82 6.62
C MET A 131 -4.16 5.80 5.47
N SER A 132 -5.29 5.66 4.79
CA SER A 132 -5.44 4.78 3.63
C SER A 132 -4.58 5.23 2.46
N LEU A 133 -4.51 6.53 2.20
CA LEU A 133 -3.63 7.10 1.18
C LEU A 133 -2.16 6.90 1.55
N GLN A 134 -1.81 7.10 2.82
CA GLN A 134 -0.47 6.80 3.33
C GLN A 134 -0.10 5.32 3.13
N LEU A 135 -1.01 4.40 3.43
CA LEU A 135 -0.81 2.96 3.26
C LEU A 135 -0.58 2.61 1.79
N LYS A 136 -1.43 3.11 0.88
CA LYS A 136 -1.27 2.89 -0.56
C LYS A 136 0.05 3.43 -1.10
N ARG A 137 0.46 4.63 -0.65
CA ARG A 137 1.76 5.23 -1.02
C ARG A 137 2.92 4.38 -0.50
N LEU A 138 2.86 3.89 0.73
CA LEU A 138 3.89 3.01 1.29
C LEU A 138 3.98 1.67 0.54
N ARG A 139 2.85 1.10 0.12
CA ARG A 139 2.81 -0.09 -0.75
C ARG A 139 3.50 0.15 -2.09
N LEU A 140 3.31 1.33 -2.71
CA LEU A 140 4.04 1.74 -3.91
C LEU A 140 5.52 2.02 -3.67
N VAL A 141 5.94 2.31 -2.44
CA VAL A 141 7.37 2.32 -2.12
C VAL A 141 7.93 0.91 -2.12
N ILE A 142 7.25 -0.02 -1.44
CA ILE A 142 7.72 -1.41 -1.29
C ILE A 142 7.73 -2.14 -2.63
N GLN A 143 6.67 -2.01 -3.42
CA GLN A 143 6.58 -2.58 -4.77
C GLN A 143 6.28 -1.45 -5.78
N PRO A 144 7.31 -0.76 -6.29
CA PRO A 144 7.12 0.35 -7.19
C PRO A 144 6.57 -0.08 -8.54
N GLU A 145 5.66 0.73 -9.05
CA GLU A 145 5.23 0.63 -10.44
C GLU A 145 6.04 1.58 -11.31
N PHE A 146 6.53 1.09 -12.44
CA PHE A 146 7.32 1.89 -13.35
C PHE A 146 7.27 1.38 -14.79
N HIS A 147 7.72 2.24 -15.71
CA HIS A 147 7.95 1.89 -17.10
C HIS A 147 9.37 2.29 -17.52
N VAL A 148 10.01 1.41 -18.28
CA VAL A 148 11.28 1.73 -18.95
C VAL A 148 10.97 2.23 -20.35
N ILE A 149 11.55 3.38 -20.69
CA ILE A 149 11.44 4.01 -22.00
C ILE A 149 12.81 4.04 -22.67
N LYS A 150 12.80 3.90 -23.99
CA LYS A 150 13.98 4.02 -24.83
C LYS A 150 13.94 5.35 -25.58
N ASN A 151 15.00 6.14 -25.43
CA ASN A 151 15.20 7.40 -26.13
C ASN A 151 16.42 7.28 -27.02
N VAL A 152 16.30 7.64 -28.30
CA VAL A 152 17.43 7.63 -29.23
C VAL A 152 17.96 9.04 -29.37
N HIS A 153 19.24 9.25 -29.07
CA HIS A 153 19.85 10.56 -29.25
C HIS A 153 19.83 10.95 -30.74
N PRO A 154 19.27 12.11 -31.12
CA PRO A 154 18.90 12.41 -32.51
C PRO A 154 20.10 12.46 -33.46
N VAL A 155 21.27 12.89 -32.95
CA VAL A 155 22.50 13.07 -33.73
C VAL A 155 23.32 11.79 -33.75
N SER A 156 23.77 11.31 -32.59
CA SER A 156 24.66 10.13 -32.47
C SER A 156 23.95 8.79 -32.69
N LYS A 157 22.61 8.76 -32.73
CA LYS A 157 21.78 7.55 -32.84
C LYS A 157 21.98 6.52 -31.72
N ILE A 158 22.63 6.91 -30.63
CA ILE A 158 22.85 6.03 -29.48
C ILE A 158 21.52 5.89 -28.71
N PRO A 159 21.07 4.66 -28.41
CA PRO A 159 19.90 4.40 -27.59
C PRO A 159 20.21 4.50 -26.09
N TYR A 160 19.37 5.22 -25.37
CA TYR A 160 19.42 5.39 -23.92
C TYR A 160 18.12 4.88 -23.28
N LEU A 161 18.25 4.35 -22.08
CA LEU A 161 17.12 3.90 -21.27
C LEU A 161 16.83 4.92 -20.16
N SER A 162 15.55 5.09 -19.86
CA SER A 162 15.11 5.86 -18.70
C SER A 162 13.93 5.17 -18.04
N VAL A 163 13.88 5.21 -16.72
CA VAL A 163 12.75 4.69 -15.95
C VAL A 163 11.83 5.84 -15.55
N ARG A 164 10.52 5.60 -15.65
CA ARG A 164 9.47 6.49 -15.16
C ARG A 164 8.63 5.78 -14.12
N GLY A 165 8.63 6.29 -12.90
CA GLY A 165 7.89 5.73 -11.76
C GLY A 165 6.58 6.47 -11.49
N PHE A 166 5.63 5.74 -10.90
CA PHE A 166 4.32 6.26 -10.53
C PHE A 166 4.22 6.61 -9.04
N TRP A 167 3.27 7.49 -8.72
CA TRP A 167 2.90 7.90 -7.37
C TRP A 167 1.40 8.16 -7.27
N LEU A 168 0.87 8.28 -6.06
CA LEU A 168 -0.52 8.69 -5.83
C LEU A 168 -0.57 10.15 -5.38
N ASP A 169 -1.32 10.99 -6.08
CA ASP A 169 -1.60 12.35 -5.63
C ASP A 169 -2.54 12.35 -4.41
N ASP A 170 -2.94 13.53 -3.93
CA ASP A 170 -3.78 13.66 -2.71
C ASP A 170 -5.24 13.22 -2.94
N ASN A 171 -5.60 12.99 -4.21
CA ASN A 171 -6.91 12.49 -4.63
C ASN A 171 -6.85 11.00 -4.99
N ASP A 172 -5.80 10.29 -4.55
CA ASP A 172 -5.58 8.86 -4.84
C ASP A 172 -5.44 8.56 -6.35
N LYS A 173 -5.09 9.57 -7.16
CA LYS A 173 -4.86 9.38 -8.60
C LYS A 173 -3.42 9.05 -8.89
N LYS A 174 -3.23 8.02 -9.71
CA LYS A 174 -1.90 7.57 -10.17
C LYS A 174 -1.30 8.58 -11.16
N VAL A 175 -0.18 9.16 -10.80
CA VAL A 175 0.55 10.18 -11.56
C VAL A 175 1.99 9.77 -11.83
N LYS A 176 2.54 10.16 -12.98
CA LYS A 176 3.96 9.94 -13.32
C LYS A 176 4.79 11.08 -12.75
N VAL A 177 5.60 10.81 -11.73
CA VAL A 177 6.37 11.85 -11.02
C VAL A 177 7.86 11.58 -10.96
N PHE A 178 8.26 10.31 -11.08
CA PHE A 178 9.67 9.95 -11.01
C PHE A 178 10.21 9.72 -12.41
N THR A 179 11.37 10.29 -12.74
CA THR A 179 12.08 10.01 -13.99
C THR A 179 13.57 9.96 -13.72
N LYS A 180 14.23 8.92 -14.21
CA LYS A 180 15.66 8.72 -14.00
C LYS A 180 16.30 8.03 -15.19
N SER A 181 17.50 8.45 -15.55
CA SER A 181 18.28 7.82 -16.62
C SER A 181 18.92 6.53 -16.11
N LEU A 182 18.85 5.47 -16.91
CA LEU A 182 19.53 4.19 -16.67
C LEU A 182 20.82 4.06 -17.50
N GLY A 183 21.11 5.02 -18.37
CA GLY A 183 22.31 4.98 -19.22
C GLY A 183 22.02 4.41 -20.61
N ARG A 184 23.06 3.90 -21.27
CA ARG A 184 22.95 3.39 -22.64
C ARG A 184 22.33 2.00 -22.64
N GLU A 185 21.51 1.70 -23.64
CA GLU A 185 20.89 0.38 -23.77
C GLU A 185 21.93 -0.72 -23.99
N ASP A 186 23.01 -0.42 -24.72
CA ASP A 186 24.09 -1.38 -25.01
C ASP A 186 24.97 -1.71 -23.79
N SER A 187 24.75 -1.06 -22.66
CA SER A 187 25.37 -1.43 -21.38
C SER A 187 24.68 -2.62 -20.72
N TYR A 188 23.53 -3.05 -21.25
CA TYR A 188 22.73 -4.17 -20.74
C TYR A 188 22.60 -5.27 -21.80
N VAL A 189 22.79 -6.53 -21.41
CA VAL A 189 22.92 -7.66 -22.34
C VAL A 189 21.65 -7.87 -23.16
N ASP A 190 20.49 -7.73 -22.52
CA ASP A 190 19.16 -7.83 -23.17
C ASP A 190 18.43 -6.46 -23.23
N GLY A 191 19.19 -5.36 -23.21
CA GLY A 191 18.67 -4.00 -23.32
C GLY A 191 17.53 -3.71 -22.35
N LYS A 192 16.35 -3.37 -22.87
CA LYS A 192 15.17 -3.00 -22.05
C LYS A 192 14.51 -4.16 -21.30
N ASN A 193 14.86 -5.41 -21.59
CA ASN A 193 14.29 -6.60 -20.93
C ASN A 193 15.29 -7.25 -19.97
N ASP A 194 16.51 -6.70 -19.90
CA ASP A 194 17.57 -7.20 -19.06
C ASP A 194 17.15 -7.19 -17.57
N ARG A 195 17.39 -8.32 -16.90
CA ARG A 195 16.98 -8.51 -15.51
C ARG A 195 17.71 -7.55 -14.57
N GLU A 196 19.00 -7.32 -14.78
CA GLU A 196 19.79 -6.40 -13.95
C GLU A 196 19.32 -4.97 -14.17
N MET A 197 19.02 -4.60 -15.41
CA MET A 197 18.41 -3.30 -15.73
C MET A 197 17.06 -3.10 -15.04
N LEU A 198 16.17 -4.09 -15.04
CA LEU A 198 14.88 -4.01 -14.36
C LEU A 198 15.04 -3.90 -12.83
N MET A 199 16.03 -4.59 -12.25
CA MET A 199 16.35 -4.47 -10.83
C MET A 199 16.87 -3.08 -10.48
N ASP A 200 17.79 -2.53 -11.28
CA ASP A 200 18.32 -1.17 -11.12
C ASP A 200 17.22 -0.12 -11.27
N ALA A 201 16.34 -0.29 -12.25
CA ALA A 201 15.19 0.57 -12.48
C ALA A 201 14.26 0.57 -11.26
N SER A 202 13.92 -0.62 -10.76
CA SER A 202 13.08 -0.78 -9.56
C SER A 202 13.70 -0.09 -8.35
N LYS A 203 14.99 -0.35 -8.09
CA LYS A 203 15.73 0.24 -6.97
C LYS A 203 15.75 1.77 -7.04
N GLN A 204 16.03 2.34 -8.20
CA GLN A 204 16.06 3.81 -8.34
C GLN A 204 14.68 4.44 -8.15
N ILE A 205 13.60 3.81 -8.63
CA ILE A 205 12.24 4.30 -8.36
C ILE A 205 11.89 4.17 -6.89
N GLN A 206 12.27 3.06 -6.26
CA GLN A 206 12.02 2.80 -4.85
C GLN A 206 12.73 3.80 -3.93
N GLU A 207 13.98 4.16 -4.23
CA GLU A 207 14.71 5.19 -3.47
C GLU A 207 14.04 6.56 -3.58
N MET A 208 13.65 6.97 -4.79
CA MET A 208 12.95 8.24 -5.01
C MET A 208 11.56 8.26 -4.37
N SER A 209 10.82 7.15 -4.44
CA SER A 209 9.49 7.04 -3.84
C SER A 209 9.56 7.03 -2.32
N PHE A 210 10.58 6.39 -1.75
CA PHE A 210 10.80 6.40 -0.30
C PHE A 210 11.18 7.79 0.21
N ALA A 211 12.08 8.51 -0.48
CA ALA A 211 12.42 9.88 -0.14
C ALA A 211 11.17 10.78 -0.13
N LYS A 212 10.35 10.69 -1.18
CA LYS A 212 9.07 11.43 -1.25
C LYS A 212 8.08 11.02 -0.15
N TYR A 213 8.02 9.73 0.19
CA TYR A 213 7.21 9.26 1.31
C TYR A 213 7.67 9.89 2.63
N GLN A 214 8.98 9.95 2.85
CA GLN A 214 9.54 10.55 4.06
C GLN A 214 9.22 12.04 4.15
N GLU A 215 9.32 12.80 3.05
CA GLU A 215 8.95 14.22 3.00
C GLU A 215 7.50 14.49 3.43
N LEU A 216 6.59 13.55 3.16
CA LEU A 216 5.16 13.72 3.45
C LEU A 216 4.73 13.22 4.83
N TYR A 217 5.49 12.30 5.43
CA TYR A 217 5.04 11.52 6.60
C TYR A 217 6.10 11.34 7.70
N SER A 218 7.24 12.03 7.63
CA SER A 218 8.30 12.00 8.65
C SER A 218 8.43 13.32 9.39
#